data_AF-A0A941CBA8-F1
#
_entry.id   AF-A0A941CBA8-F1
#
_cell.length_a   1.000
_cell.length_b   1.000
_cell.length_c   1.000
_cell.angle_alpha   90.00
_cell.angle_beta   90.00
_cell.angle_gamma   90.00
#
_symmetry.space_group_name_H-M   'P 1'
#
loop_
_entity.id
_entity.type
_entity.pdbx_description
1 polymer ?
#
loop_
_entity_poly.entity_id
_entity_poly.type
_entity_poly.pdbx_seq_one_letter_code
_entity_poly.pdbx_strand_id
1 'polypeptide(L)'
;MKKNKLSELTNEELLFEKKKLKKRKIVNATLIGFLAGIFFIGIAALVSKPNALGIIPMLIPIFLIYKLVNNSKKDKNLEELLKERNLN
;
A
#
# COMPACT_ATOMS: atom_id res chain seq x y z
N MET A 1 -12.19 5.99 1.83
CA MET A 1 -13.63 6.32 2.00
C MET A 1 -13.73 7.63 2.75
N LYS A 2 -14.85 8.36 2.64
CA LYS A 2 -15.11 9.54 3.50
C LYS A 2 -15.35 9.06 4.94
N LYS A 3 -14.76 9.73 5.94
CA LYS A 3 -14.84 9.38 7.38
C LYS A 3 -16.29 9.21 7.85
N ASN A 4 -17.19 10.04 7.32
CA ASN A 4 -18.63 10.09 7.60
C ASN A 4 -19.34 8.76 7.33
N LYS A 5 -18.92 8.03 6.28
CA LYS A 5 -19.55 6.76 5.89
C LYS A 5 -19.09 5.57 6.74
N LEU A 6 -17.97 5.72 7.45
CA LEU A 6 -17.43 4.69 8.35
C LEU A 6 -18.03 4.80 9.75
N SER A 7 -18.39 6.02 10.20
CA SER A 7 -19.06 6.23 11.49
C SER A 7 -20.50 5.70 11.52
N GLU A 8 -21.14 5.59 10.35
CA GLU A 8 -22.50 5.05 10.20
C GLU A 8 -22.55 3.51 10.26
N LEU A 9 -21.39 2.83 10.18
CA LEU A 9 -21.33 1.37 10.22
C LEU A 9 -21.53 0.83 11.63
N THR A 10 -22.17 -0.34 11.71
CA THR A 10 -22.28 -1.15 12.92
C THR A 10 -20.93 -1.78 13.30
N ASN A 11 -20.83 -2.29 14.54
CA ASN A 11 -19.60 -2.92 15.03
C ASN A 11 -19.21 -4.16 14.21
N GLU A 12 -20.18 -4.94 13.73
CA GLU A 12 -19.93 -6.12 12.90
C GLU A 12 -19.36 -5.75 11.53
N GLU A 13 -19.93 -4.73 10.89
CA GLU A 13 -19.46 -4.19 9.61
C GLU A 13 -18.05 -3.58 9.73
N LEU A 14 -17.77 -2.90 10.84
CA LEU A 14 -16.44 -2.39 11.15
C LEU A 14 -15.40 -3.50 11.31
N LEU A 15 -15.75 -4.61 11.96
CA LEU A 15 -14.86 -5.78 12.08
C LEU A 15 -14.62 -6.47 10.73
N PHE A 16 -15.63 -6.48 9.84
CA PHE A 16 -15.47 -6.97 8.48
C PHE A 16 -14.50 -6.09 7.67
N GLU A 17 -14.69 -4.77 7.71
CA GLU A 17 -13.77 -3.81 7.06
C GLU A 17 -12.36 -3.86 7.68
N LYS A 18 -12.21 -4.12 8.99
CA LYS A 18 -10.91 -4.38 9.64
C LYS A 18 -10.18 -5.58 9.04
N LYS A 19 -10.88 -6.70 8.81
CA LYS A 19 -10.27 -7.88 8.17
C LYS A 19 -9.80 -7.57 6.75
N LYS A 20 -10.60 -6.82 5.99
CA LYS A 20 -10.27 -6.37 4.63
C LYS A 20 -9.09 -5.39 4.64
N LEU A 21 -9.02 -4.51 5.63
CA LEU A 21 -7.88 -3.62 5.89
C LEU A 21 -6.58 -4.40 6.06
N LYS A 22 -6.60 -5.42 6.93
CA LYS A 22 -5.43 -6.27 7.19
C LYS A 22 -4.97 -7.00 5.93
N LYS A 23 -5.90 -7.58 5.17
CA LYS A 23 -5.60 -8.22 3.87
C LYS A 23 -4.96 -7.22 2.90
N ARG A 24 -5.52 -6.02 2.76
CA ARG A 24 -4.96 -4.97 1.89
C ARG A 24 -3.56 -4.52 2.33
N LYS A 25 -3.30 -4.37 3.63
CA LYS A 25 -1.95 -4.06 4.15
C LYS A 25 -0.94 -5.12 3.73
N ILE A 26 -1.28 -6.40 3.88
CA ILE A 26 -0.42 -7.51 3.49
C ILE A 26 -0.14 -7.45 1.99
N VAL A 27 -1.19 -7.36 1.16
CA VAL A 27 -1.04 -7.27 -0.32
C VAL A 27 -0.19 -6.07 -0.71
N ASN A 28 -0.43 -4.90 -0.11
CA ASN A 28 0.36 -3.70 -0.38
C ASN A 28 1.83 -3.89 0.03
N ALA A 29 2.10 -4.48 1.20
CA ALA A 29 3.47 -4.75 1.65
C ALA A 29 4.19 -5.73 0.72
N THR A 30 3.51 -6.80 0.29
CA THR A 30 4.05 -7.76 -0.68
C THR A 30 4.36 -7.09 -2.02
N LEU A 31 3.45 -6.26 -2.54
CA LEU A 31 3.67 -5.52 -3.78
C LEU A 31 4.85 -4.55 -3.66
N ILE A 32 4.94 -3.79 -2.56
CA ILE A 32 6.07 -2.87 -2.32
C ILE A 32 7.39 -3.66 -2.27
N GLY A 33 7.43 -4.78 -1.56
CA GLY A 33 8.62 -5.64 -1.50
C GLY A 33 9.01 -6.19 -2.87
N PHE A 34 8.04 -6.64 -3.67
CA PHE A 34 8.26 -7.08 -5.05
C PHE A 34 8.81 -5.97 -5.94
N LEU A 35 8.20 -4.77 -5.88
CA LEU A 35 8.63 -3.58 -6.63
C LEU A 35 10.05 -3.15 -6.22
N ALA A 36 10.37 -3.19 -4.93
CA ALA A 36 11.71 -2.93 -4.43
C ALA A 36 12.72 -3.97 -4.92
N GLY A 37 12.34 -5.25 -4.94
CA GLY A 37 13.19 -6.31 -5.50
C GLY A 37 13.52 -6.09 -6.97
N ILE A 38 12.51 -5.79 -7.79
CA ILE A 38 12.72 -5.44 -9.21
C ILE A 38 13.61 -4.22 -9.35
N PHE A 39 13.41 -3.21 -8.50
CA PHE A 39 14.21 -1.99 -8.50
C PHE A 39 15.70 -2.28 -8.25
N PHE A 40 16.03 -3.10 -7.24
CA PHE A 40 17.42 -3.48 -6.95
C PHE A 40 18.04 -4.34 -8.06
N ILE A 41 17.30 -5.30 -8.62
CA ILE A 41 17.76 -6.09 -9.77
C ILE A 41 18.03 -5.18 -10.98
N GLY A 42 17.14 -4.21 -11.22
CA GLY A 42 17.31 -3.21 -12.27
C GLY A 42 18.57 -2.36 -12.10
N ILE A 43 18.87 -1.91 -10.87
CA ILE A 43 20.11 -1.19 -10.56
C ILE A 43 21.33 -2.10 -10.81
N ALA A 44 21.33 -3.33 -10.31
CA ALA A 44 22.45 -4.26 -10.49
C ALA A 44 22.72 -4.57 -11.98
N ALA A 45 21.66 -4.71 -12.78
CA ALA A 45 21.75 -4.89 -14.22
C ALA A 45 22.33 -3.65 -14.93
N LEU A 46 21.89 -2.44 -14.54
CA LEU A 46 22.38 -1.17 -15.11
C LEU A 46 23.87 -0.93 -14.81
N VAL A 47 24.32 -1.29 -13.60
CA VAL A 47 25.74 -1.21 -13.21
C VAL A 47 26.59 -2.22 -13.99
N SER A 48 26.06 -3.42 -14.24
CA SER A 48 26.79 -4.50 -14.93
C SER A 48 26.85 -4.29 -16.45
N LYS A 49 25.86 -3.62 -17.03
CA LYS A 49 25.81 -3.29 -18.45
C LYS A 49 25.20 -1.89 -18.61
N PRO A 50 26.00 -0.86 -18.88
CA PRO A 50 25.49 0.49 -19.07
C PRO A 50 24.88 0.62 -20.47
N ASN A 51 23.64 0.19 -20.64
CA ASN A 51 22.84 0.45 -21.82
C ASN A 51 21.68 1.39 -21.45
N ALA A 52 21.61 2.55 -22.13
CA ALA A 52 20.73 3.69 -21.83
C ALA A 52 19.22 3.36 -21.79
N LEU A 53 18.81 2.19 -22.29
CA LEU A 53 17.42 1.71 -22.29
C LEU A 53 16.93 1.20 -20.92
N GLY A 54 17.83 0.99 -19.94
CA GLY A 54 17.48 0.45 -18.62
C GLY A 54 16.89 1.43 -17.60
N ILE A 55 16.89 2.74 -17.88
CA ILE A 55 16.52 3.79 -16.90
C ILE A 55 15.00 4.04 -16.84
N ILE A 56 14.31 3.91 -17.98
CA ILE A 56 12.85 4.11 -18.10
C ILE A 56 12.04 3.12 -17.23
N PRO A 57 12.33 1.80 -17.20
CA PRO A 57 11.58 0.86 -16.37
C PRO A 57 11.76 1.09 -14.86
N MET A 58 12.74 1.90 -14.42
CA MET A 58 12.99 2.20 -13.01
C MET A 58 12.00 3.23 -12.42
N LEU A 59 11.38 4.06 -13.27
CA LEU A 59 10.39 5.06 -12.84
C LEU A 59 9.02 4.42 -12.50
N ILE A 60 8.67 3.33 -13.18
CA ILE A 60 7.39 2.63 -13.01
C ILE A 60 7.26 2.06 -11.57
N PRO A 61 8.26 1.36 -11.01
CA PRO A 61 8.23 0.89 -9.63
C PRO A 61 8.05 2.01 -8.62
N ILE A 62 8.79 3.11 -8.78
CA ILE A 62 8.72 4.29 -7.89
C ILE A 62 7.32 4.88 -7.88
N PHE A 63 6.73 5.09 -9.06
CA PHE A 63 5.37 5.61 -9.18
C PHE A 63 4.34 4.68 -8.54
N LEU A 64 4.46 3.37 -8.76
CA LEU A 64 3.58 2.36 -8.18
C LEU A 64 3.68 2.31 -6.65
N ILE A 65 4.89 2.37 -6.08
CA ILE A 65 5.11 2.45 -4.63
C ILE A 65 4.44 3.70 -4.06
N TYR A 66 4.67 4.87 -4.67
CA TYR A 66 4.05 6.12 -4.23
C TYR A 66 2.52 6.05 -4.23
N LYS A 67 1.92 5.50 -5.30
CA LYS A 67 0.47 5.31 -5.40
C LYS A 67 -0.06 4.35 -4.34
N LEU A 68 0.66 3.26 -4.06
CA LEU A 68 0.28 2.28 -3.02
C LEU A 68 0.31 2.91 -1.62
N VAL A 69 1.38 3.66 -1.30
CA VAL A 69 1.54 4.34 -0.01
C VAL A 69 0.46 5.41 0.17
N ASN A 70 0.17 6.20 -0.86
CA ASN A 70 -0.85 7.25 -0.76
C ASN A 70 -2.27 6.68 -0.58
N ASN A 71 -2.55 5.50 -1.13
CA ASN A 71 -3.81 4.80 -0.91
C ASN A 71 -3.97 4.28 0.52
N SER A 72 -2.88 3.93 1.22
CA SER A 72 -2.97 3.48 2.63
C SER A 72 -3.32 4.60 3.60
N LYS A 73 -3.11 5.89 3.25
CA LYS A 73 -3.54 7.01 4.10
C LYS A 73 -5.04 7.02 4.37
N LYS A 74 -5.86 6.50 3.45
CA LYS A 74 -7.31 6.35 3.62
C LYS A 74 -7.68 5.35 4.71
N ASP A 75 -6.78 4.42 5.02
CA ASP A 75 -6.96 3.35 6.01
C ASP A 75 -6.80 3.84 7.44
N LYS A 76 -6.07 4.95 7.63
CA LYS A 76 -5.87 5.57 8.93
C LYS A 76 -7.18 6.01 9.59
N ASN A 77 -8.15 6.49 8.79
CA ASN A 77 -9.46 6.90 9.31
C ASN A 77 -10.26 5.72 9.87
N LEU A 78 -10.14 4.53 9.27
CA LEU A 78 -10.79 3.32 9.77
C LEU A 78 -10.10 2.83 11.05
N GLU A 79 -8.77 2.88 11.11
CA GLU A 79 -8.01 2.52 12.32
C GLU A 79 -8.32 3.42 13.50
N GLU A 80 -8.47 4.72 13.25
CA GLU A 80 -8.83 5.70 14.28
C GLU A 80 -10.23 5.40 14.85
N LEU A 81 -11.23 5.16 13.99
CA LEU A 81 -12.58 4.77 14.41
C LEU A 81 -12.62 3.41 15.15
N LEU A 82 -11.83 2.43 14.72
CA LEU A 82 -11.72 1.14 15.41
C LEU A 82 -11.10 1.31 16.80
N LYS A 83 -10.15 2.22 16.97
CA LYS A 83 -9.58 2.56 18.29
C LYS A 83 -10.58 3.30 19.17
N GLU A 84 -11.27 4.30 18.64
CA GLU A 84 -12.30 5.06 19.38
C GLU A 84 -13.40 4.14 19.93
N ARG A 85 -13.77 3.10 19.19
CA ARG A 85 -14.80 2.12 19.60
C ARG A 85 -14.26 0.90 20.34
N ASN A 86 -12.97 0.87 20.71
CA ASN A 86 -12.33 -0.29 21.37
C ASN A 86 -12.46 -1.62 20.59
N LEU A 87 -12.45 -1.56 19.26
CA LEU A 87 -12.52 -2.71 18.34
C LEU A 87 -11.15 -3.06 17.71
N ASN A 88 -10.05 -2.51 18.25
CA ASN A 88 -8.69 -2.69 17.75
C ASN A 88 -8.09 -4.07 18.08
#